data_AF-A0A432R6K1-F1
#
_entry.id   AF-A0A432R6K1-F1
#
_cell.length_a   1.000
_cell.length_b   1.000
_cell.length_c   1.000
_cell.angle_alpha   90.00
_cell.angle_beta   90.00
_cell.angle_gamma   90.00
#
_symmetry.space_group_name_H-M   'P 1'
#
loop_
_entity.id
_entity.type
_entity.pdbx_description
1 polymer ?
#
loop_
_entity_poly.entity_id
_entity_poly.type
_entity_poly.pdbx_seq_one_letter_code
_entity_poly.pdbx_strand_id
1 'polypeptide(L)'
;MGVITQAIQAGKVHRVMVGLRLDTKKYFEIPYNMFDVVLQMRGAIDPDSGQIICHFYSLGATVIETEEGRNVPVIVAEGCLMATFGPENVKTILEEGEAREISSIRVTRGRLILDDMEIDHYWGITALIYAREMGSPVRFYKLRLSIDDEDTNIAGILVEETDSGPLLLLIPRSCEYIEEREELPTHM
;
A
#
# COMPACT_ATOMS: atom_id res chain seq x y z
N MET A 1 -58.92 24.13 -2.11
CA MET A 1 -57.80 24.09 -1.13
C MET A 1 -56.72 23.23 -1.75
N GLY A 2 -55.61 23.85 -2.12
CA GLY A 2 -54.56 23.26 -2.95
C GLY A 2 -53.64 22.32 -2.17
N VAL A 3 -53.16 21.34 -2.91
CA VAL A 3 -52.18 20.28 -2.58
C VAL A 3 -50.81 20.86 -2.28
N ILE A 4 -50.09 20.34 -1.27
CA ILE A 4 -48.63 20.23 -1.33
C ILE A 4 -48.20 18.88 -0.75
N THR A 5 -47.97 17.93 -1.65
CA THR A 5 -47.21 16.70 -1.42
C THR A 5 -45.73 17.05 -1.51
N GLN A 6 -44.98 17.01 -0.40
CA GLN A 6 -43.52 17.17 -0.45
C GLN A 6 -42.87 15.83 -0.80
N ALA A 7 -42.29 15.77 -1.99
CA ALA A 7 -41.40 14.71 -2.41
C ALA A 7 -40.05 14.87 -1.67
N ILE A 8 -39.67 13.86 -0.89
CA ILE A 8 -38.33 13.73 -0.34
C ILE A 8 -37.45 13.26 -1.49
N GLN A 9 -36.75 14.21 -2.10
CA GLN A 9 -35.72 13.94 -3.10
C GLN A 9 -34.53 13.31 -2.38
N ALA A 10 -34.30 12.02 -2.61
CA ALA A 10 -33.11 11.31 -2.15
C ALA A 10 -31.88 12.01 -2.72
N GLY A 11 -31.22 12.81 -1.88
CA GLY A 11 -29.94 13.43 -2.22
C GLY A 11 -28.93 12.31 -2.48
N LYS A 12 -28.47 12.22 -3.73
CA LYS A 12 -27.21 11.55 -4.06
C LYS A 12 -26.13 12.26 -3.23
N VAL A 13 -25.68 11.64 -2.15
CA VAL A 13 -24.48 12.06 -1.44
C VAL A 13 -23.34 11.86 -2.45
N HIS A 14 -22.88 12.96 -3.06
CA HIS A 14 -21.58 12.94 -3.71
C HIS A 14 -20.57 12.68 -2.60
N ARG A 15 -20.09 11.43 -2.51
CA ARG A 15 -18.88 11.12 -1.77
C ARG A 15 -17.81 12.05 -2.33
N VAL A 16 -17.28 12.91 -1.48
CA VAL A 16 -16.03 13.63 -1.78
C VAL A 16 -15.00 12.52 -1.88
N MET A 17 -14.61 12.18 -3.11
CA MET A 17 -13.54 11.21 -3.32
C MET A 17 -12.28 11.74 -2.65
N VAL A 18 -11.50 10.83 -2.08
CA VAL A 18 -10.15 11.10 -1.64
C VAL A 18 -9.27 11.28 -2.88
N GLY A 19 -8.25 12.14 -2.78
CA GLY A 19 -7.30 12.44 -3.86
C GLY A 19 -6.58 11.22 -4.47
N LEU A 20 -6.49 10.11 -3.71
CA LEU A 20 -5.90 8.84 -4.12
C LEU A 20 -6.92 7.71 -4.16
N ARG A 21 -6.85 6.88 -5.21
CA ARG A 21 -7.70 5.71 -5.42
C ARG A 21 -6.87 4.47 -5.79
N LEU A 22 -7.19 3.34 -5.16
CA LEU A 22 -6.73 2.01 -5.53
C LEU A 22 -7.95 1.18 -5.98
N ASP A 23 -7.89 0.64 -7.19
CA ASP A 23 -8.86 -0.34 -7.70
C ASP A 23 -8.21 -1.72 -7.65
N THR A 24 -8.69 -2.58 -6.74
CA THR A 24 -8.08 -3.90 -6.51
C THR A 24 -8.29 -4.82 -7.72
N LYS A 25 -9.24 -4.52 -8.62
CA LYS A 25 -9.41 -5.27 -9.87
C LYS A 25 -8.29 -5.01 -10.88
N LYS A 26 -7.53 -3.93 -10.69
CA LYS A 26 -6.33 -3.61 -11.49
C LYS A 26 -5.06 -4.24 -10.91
N TYR A 27 -5.16 -4.93 -9.77
CA TYR A 27 -4.08 -5.75 -9.25
C TYR A 27 -3.86 -7.00 -10.12
N PHE A 28 -2.59 -7.29 -10.38
CA PHE A 28 -2.19 -8.59 -10.90
C PHE A 28 -1.01 -9.13 -10.10
N GLU A 29 -1.11 -10.40 -9.74
CA GLU A 29 -0.02 -11.17 -9.18
C GLU A 29 1.02 -11.45 -10.28
N ILE A 30 2.30 -11.29 -9.95
CA ILE A 30 3.43 -11.61 -10.80
C ILE A 30 3.76 -13.08 -10.53
N PRO A 31 3.54 -13.98 -11.50
CA PRO A 31 3.85 -15.39 -11.33
C PRO A 31 5.33 -15.60 -10.98
N TYR A 32 5.60 -16.54 -10.07
CA TYR A 32 6.96 -16.83 -9.60
C TYR A 32 7.96 -17.10 -10.74
N ASN A 33 7.54 -17.83 -11.78
CA ASN A 33 8.36 -18.10 -12.95
C ASN A 33 8.74 -16.83 -13.74
N MET A 34 7.93 -15.77 -13.69
CA MET A 34 8.28 -14.47 -14.27
C MET A 34 9.21 -13.70 -13.34
N PHE A 35 8.99 -13.77 -12.03
CA PHE A 35 9.83 -13.12 -11.03
C PHE A 35 11.28 -13.66 -11.08
N ASP A 36 11.45 -14.98 -11.19
CA ASP A 36 12.77 -15.61 -11.35
C ASP A 36 13.52 -15.09 -12.58
N VAL A 37 12.83 -14.91 -13.72
CA VAL A 37 13.46 -14.36 -14.94
C VAL A 37 13.93 -12.92 -14.72
N VAL A 38 13.17 -12.12 -13.98
CA VAL A 38 13.53 -10.73 -13.65
C VAL A 38 14.69 -10.67 -12.65
N LEU A 39 14.67 -11.50 -11.60
CA LEU A 39 15.73 -11.56 -10.60
C LEU A 39 17.02 -12.21 -11.11
N GLN A 40 16.95 -13.12 -12.09
CA GLN A 40 18.15 -13.65 -12.75
C GLN A 40 19.01 -12.55 -13.40
N MET A 41 18.46 -11.34 -13.61
CA MET A 41 19.24 -10.17 -14.04
C MET A 41 20.06 -9.52 -12.91
N ARG A 42 19.78 -9.81 -11.63
CA ARG A 42 20.54 -9.38 -10.45
C ARG A 42 20.48 -10.46 -9.37
N GLY A 43 21.28 -11.51 -9.50
CA GLY A 43 21.43 -12.51 -8.44
C GLY A 43 21.98 -11.87 -7.17
N ALA A 44 21.25 -11.98 -6.06
CA ALA A 44 21.75 -11.67 -4.72
C ALA A 44 22.20 -12.99 -4.08
N ILE A 45 23.52 -13.13 -3.86
CA ILE A 45 24.11 -14.22 -3.09
C ILE A 45 24.29 -13.66 -1.67
N ASP A 46 23.77 -14.36 -0.66
CA ASP A 46 24.11 -14.04 0.74
C ASP A 46 25.63 -14.20 0.91
N PRO A 47 26.38 -13.12 1.19
CA PRO A 47 27.83 -13.17 1.26
C PRO A 47 28.35 -13.99 2.45
N ASP A 48 27.53 -14.20 3.49
CA ASP A 48 27.94 -14.90 4.71
C ASP A 48 27.67 -16.41 4.64
N SER A 49 26.58 -16.83 3.98
CA SER A 49 26.22 -18.26 3.88
C SER A 49 26.47 -18.90 2.52
N GLY A 50 26.64 -18.11 1.46
CA GLY A 50 26.69 -18.60 0.08
C GLY A 50 25.39 -19.24 -0.41
N GLN A 51 24.30 -19.14 0.36
CA GLN A 51 22.99 -19.63 -0.02
C GLN A 51 22.19 -18.54 -0.74
N ILE A 52 21.39 -18.94 -1.73
CA ILE A 52 20.36 -18.08 -2.30
C ILE A 52 19.20 -18.12 -1.31
N ILE A 53 19.05 -17.07 -0.50
CA ILE A 53 17.86 -16.91 0.34
C ILE A 53 16.75 -16.39 -0.55
N CYS A 54 15.91 -17.30 -1.07
CA CYS A 54 14.65 -16.93 -1.69
C CYS A 54 13.66 -16.62 -0.58
N HIS A 55 13.38 -15.33 -0.36
CA HIS A 55 12.20 -14.96 0.40
C HIS A 55 10.96 -15.26 -0.44
N PHE A 56 10.20 -16.30 -0.06
CA PHE A 56 8.96 -16.67 -0.72
C PHE A 56 7.88 -15.67 -0.30
N TYR A 57 7.76 -14.57 -1.06
CA TYR A 57 6.61 -13.69 -0.96
C TYR A 57 5.84 -13.70 -2.28
N SER A 58 4.52 -13.76 -2.22
CA SER A 58 3.71 -13.41 -3.40
C SER A 58 3.94 -11.94 -3.72
N LEU A 59 4.20 -11.65 -4.99
CA LEU A 59 4.42 -10.29 -5.48
C LEU A 59 3.37 -9.98 -6.52
N GLY A 60 2.87 -8.77 -6.50
CA GLY A 60 2.02 -8.24 -7.56
C GLY A 60 2.34 -6.79 -7.84
N ALA A 61 1.63 -6.24 -8.80
CA ALA A 61 1.68 -4.83 -9.10
C ALA A 61 0.27 -4.29 -9.30
N THR A 62 0.12 -3.03 -8.97
CA THR A 62 -1.11 -2.26 -9.23
C THR A 62 -0.74 -0.79 -9.38
N VAL A 63 -1.75 0.07 -9.51
CA VAL A 63 -1.60 1.50 -9.71
C VAL A 63 -2.49 2.22 -8.71
N ILE A 64 -1.92 3.22 -8.04
CA ILE A 64 -2.70 4.22 -7.30
C ILE A 64 -2.97 5.39 -8.25
N GLU A 65 -4.25 5.65 -8.50
CA GLU A 65 -4.73 6.72 -9.37
C GLU A 65 -4.96 7.99 -8.54
N THR A 66 -4.62 9.15 -9.11
CA THR A 66 -4.94 10.45 -8.51
C THR A 66 -6.20 11.05 -9.12
N GLU A 67 -6.82 12.03 -8.45
CA GLU A 67 -7.94 12.80 -9.00
C GLU A 67 -7.59 13.50 -10.33
N GLU A 68 -6.35 13.93 -10.48
CA GLU A 68 -5.84 14.56 -11.70
C GLU A 68 -5.54 13.56 -12.84
N GLY A 69 -5.80 12.26 -12.64
CA GLY A 69 -5.57 11.21 -13.61
C GLY A 69 -4.11 10.76 -13.72
N ARG A 70 -3.27 11.08 -12.73
CA ARG A 70 -1.90 10.55 -12.64
C ARG A 70 -1.95 9.12 -12.09
N ASN A 71 -1.04 8.28 -12.56
CA ASN A 71 -0.97 6.87 -12.21
C ASN A 71 0.37 6.59 -11.53
N VAL A 72 0.35 6.29 -10.23
CA VAL A 72 1.54 5.95 -9.46
C VAL A 72 1.66 4.42 -9.37
N PRO A 73 2.71 3.82 -9.96
CA PRO A 73 2.90 2.38 -9.87
C PRO A 73 3.29 1.99 -8.44
N VAL A 74 2.72 0.88 -7.98
CA VAL A 74 3.02 0.27 -6.69
C VAL A 74 3.29 -1.23 -6.87
N ILE A 75 4.34 -1.70 -6.21
CA ILE A 75 4.61 -3.13 -6.01
C ILE A 75 3.86 -3.54 -4.76
N VAL A 76 3.21 -4.70 -4.78
CA VAL A 76 2.45 -5.25 -3.65
C VAL A 76 3.10 -6.57 -3.24
N ALA A 77 3.47 -6.70 -1.98
CA ALA A 77 3.94 -7.94 -1.38
C ALA A 77 2.84 -8.54 -0.49
N GLU A 78 2.53 -9.82 -0.74
CA GLU A 78 1.50 -10.59 -0.03
C GLU A 78 0.15 -9.90 0.08
N GLY A 79 -0.24 -9.14 -0.95
CA GLY A 79 -1.50 -8.40 -0.94
C GLY A 79 -1.60 -7.28 0.12
N CYS A 80 -0.57 -7.02 0.92
CA CYS A 80 -0.69 -6.09 2.05
C CYS A 80 0.31 -4.96 2.01
N LEU A 81 1.59 -5.27 1.80
CA LEU A 81 2.64 -4.26 1.82
C LEU A 81 2.83 -3.68 0.43
N MET A 82 2.45 -2.43 0.25
CA MET A 82 2.64 -1.72 -1.00
C MET A 82 3.91 -0.88 -0.95
N ALA A 83 4.61 -0.75 -2.07
CA ALA A 83 5.84 0.03 -2.18
C ALA A 83 5.87 0.83 -3.48
N THR A 84 6.23 2.11 -3.39
CA THR A 84 6.54 2.96 -4.55
C THR A 84 7.88 3.66 -4.36
N PHE A 85 8.54 3.98 -5.47
CA PHE A 85 9.89 4.52 -5.50
C PHE A 85 9.97 5.78 -6.37
N GLY A 86 10.91 6.64 -6.02
CA GLY A 86 11.27 7.83 -6.80
C GLY A 86 10.58 9.09 -6.32
N PRO A 87 11.23 10.26 -6.47
CA PRO A 87 10.81 11.50 -5.83
C PRO A 87 9.42 11.97 -6.27
N GLU A 88 9.11 11.88 -7.56
CA GLU A 88 7.82 12.32 -8.10
C GLU A 88 6.64 11.45 -7.64
N ASN A 89 6.84 10.12 -7.59
CA ASN A 89 5.83 9.18 -7.13
C ASN A 89 5.54 9.38 -5.64
N VAL A 90 6.60 9.41 -4.82
CA VAL A 90 6.50 9.62 -3.38
C VAL A 90 5.83 10.96 -3.08
N LYS A 91 6.28 12.04 -3.73
CA LYS A 91 5.68 13.37 -3.57
C LYS A 91 4.19 13.35 -3.93
N THR A 92 3.83 12.76 -5.06
CA THR A 92 2.43 12.66 -5.51
C THR A 92 1.56 11.95 -4.46
N ILE A 93 2.00 10.82 -3.93
CA ILE A 93 1.25 10.08 -2.92
C ILE A 93 1.14 10.88 -1.61
N LEU A 94 2.20 11.54 -1.16
CA LEU A 94 2.16 12.31 0.08
C LEU A 94 1.24 13.54 -0.03
N GLU A 95 1.28 14.25 -1.17
CA GLU A 95 0.47 15.45 -1.39
C GLU A 95 -1.01 15.11 -1.57
N GLU A 96 -1.34 14.22 -2.50
CA GLU A 96 -2.72 13.85 -2.84
C GLU A 96 -3.37 12.95 -1.78
N GLY A 97 -2.57 12.21 -1.01
CA GLY A 97 -3.02 11.39 0.11
C GLY A 97 -3.26 12.17 1.41
N GLU A 98 -3.17 13.51 1.36
CA GLU A 98 -3.26 14.40 2.52
C GLU A 98 -2.35 13.96 3.69
N ALA A 99 -1.11 13.55 3.38
CA ALA A 99 -0.24 12.91 4.34
C ALA A 99 0.02 13.79 5.57
N ARG A 100 -0.17 13.20 6.76
CA ARG A 100 0.15 13.82 8.05
C ARG A 100 1.23 13.04 8.73
N GLU A 101 2.32 13.71 9.09
CA GLU A 101 3.40 13.06 9.82
C GLU A 101 2.92 12.58 11.19
N ILE A 102 3.23 11.34 11.50
CA ILE A 102 2.85 10.67 12.74
C ILE A 102 3.81 11.08 13.85
N SER A 103 3.25 11.40 15.01
CA SER A 103 4.03 11.89 16.16
C SER A 103 4.34 10.81 17.19
N SER A 104 3.57 9.71 17.20
CA SER A 104 3.70 8.66 18.20
C SER A 104 3.52 7.26 17.63
N ILE A 105 4.38 6.34 18.07
CA ILE A 105 4.37 4.93 17.69
C ILE A 105 4.34 4.10 18.96
N ARG A 106 3.40 3.16 19.06
CA ARG A 106 3.30 2.24 20.19
C ARG A 106 3.07 0.83 19.68
N VAL A 107 3.71 -0.15 20.31
CA VAL A 107 3.46 -1.57 20.04
C VAL A 107 2.69 -2.12 21.23
N THR A 108 1.50 -2.66 20.99
CA THR A 108 0.70 -3.31 22.05
C THR A 108 0.03 -4.58 21.55
N ARG A 109 0.15 -5.67 22.31
CA ARG A 109 -0.54 -6.95 22.03
C ARG A 109 -0.41 -7.46 20.58
N GLY A 110 0.76 -7.31 19.97
CA GLY A 110 0.95 -7.69 18.57
C GLY A 110 0.16 -6.80 17.62
N ARG A 111 0.07 -5.50 17.89
CA ARG A 111 -0.43 -4.46 16.98
C ARG A 111 0.48 -3.25 17.01
N LEU A 112 0.67 -2.61 15.86
CA LEU A 112 1.36 -1.34 15.73
C LEU A 112 0.33 -0.23 15.74
N ILE A 113 0.43 0.68 16.70
CA ILE A 113 -0.42 1.86 16.82
C ILE A 113 0.39 3.08 16.39
N LEU A 114 -0.05 3.74 15.33
CA LEU A 114 0.49 4.97 14.79
C LEU A 114 -0.50 6.11 15.07
N ASP A 115 -0.20 6.93 16.08
CA ASP A 115 -1.15 7.88 16.69
C ASP A 115 -2.49 7.23 17.06
N ASP A 116 -3.54 7.41 16.25
CA ASP A 116 -4.89 6.85 16.43
C ASP A 116 -5.20 5.68 15.48
N MET A 117 -4.25 5.30 14.62
CA MET A 117 -4.41 4.25 13.63
C MET A 117 -3.77 2.95 14.10
N GLU A 118 -4.49 1.86 13.95
CA GLU A 118 -4.04 0.53 14.31
C GLU A 118 -3.76 -0.28 13.05
N ILE A 119 -2.59 -0.90 12.99
CA ILE A 119 -2.12 -1.67 11.84
C ILE A 119 -1.74 -3.07 12.32
N ASP A 120 -1.96 -4.05 11.46
CA ASP A 120 -1.44 -5.38 11.69
C ASP A 120 0.07 -5.36 11.95
N HIS A 121 0.48 -6.00 13.04
CA HIS A 121 1.86 -5.97 13.48
C HIS A 121 2.82 -6.68 12.54
N TYR A 122 2.39 -7.70 11.80
CA TYR A 122 3.29 -8.44 10.94
C TYR A 122 3.82 -7.51 9.86
N TRP A 123 2.92 -6.81 9.17
CA TRP A 123 3.29 -5.85 8.12
C TRP A 123 3.89 -4.57 8.67
N GLY A 124 3.38 -4.05 9.78
CA GLY A 124 3.95 -2.88 10.43
C GLY A 124 5.41 -3.10 10.87
N ILE A 125 5.70 -4.24 11.51
CA ILE A 125 7.07 -4.59 11.95
C ILE A 125 7.95 -4.92 10.76
N THR A 126 7.44 -5.64 9.77
CA THR A 126 8.19 -5.99 8.54
C THR A 126 8.65 -4.74 7.82
N ALA A 127 7.74 -3.78 7.60
CA ALA A 127 8.06 -2.52 6.94
C ALA A 127 9.05 -1.67 7.76
N LEU A 128 8.98 -1.71 9.10
CA LEU A 128 9.96 -1.07 9.98
C LEU A 128 11.36 -1.69 9.87
N ILE A 129 11.44 -3.02 9.82
CA ILE A 129 12.72 -3.74 9.66
C ILE A 129 13.32 -3.39 8.30
N TYR A 130 12.55 -3.49 7.22
CA TYR A 130 12.99 -3.11 5.87
C TYR A 130 13.48 -1.66 5.83
N ALA A 131 12.72 -0.72 6.39
CA ALA A 131 13.11 0.68 6.42
C ALA A 131 14.41 0.91 7.20
N ARG A 132 14.63 0.17 8.30
CA ARG A 132 15.85 0.25 9.11
C ARG A 132 17.07 -0.33 8.38
N GLU A 133 16.92 -1.43 7.66
CA GLU A 133 18.01 -2.07 6.92
C GLU A 133 18.58 -1.17 5.82
N MET A 134 17.77 -0.24 5.30
CA MET A 134 18.22 0.76 4.33
C MET A 134 19.16 1.84 4.92
N GLY A 135 19.33 1.89 6.26
CA GLY A 135 20.30 2.79 6.92
C GLY A 135 19.93 4.28 6.94
N SER A 136 18.79 4.65 6.36
CA SER A 136 18.35 6.03 6.18
C SER A 136 17.32 6.47 7.24
N PRO A 137 17.18 7.78 7.51
CA PRO A 137 16.12 8.29 8.37
C PRO A 137 14.73 7.85 7.88
N VAL A 138 13.90 7.39 8.81
CA VAL A 138 12.55 6.90 8.53
C VAL A 138 11.52 7.88 9.07
N ARG A 139 10.55 8.27 8.24
CA ARG A 139 9.43 9.13 8.63
C ARG A 139 8.11 8.40 8.44
N PHE A 140 7.18 8.63 9.34
CA PHE A 140 5.89 7.95 9.38
C PHE A 140 4.79 8.92 9.01
N TYR A 141 3.88 8.50 8.16
CA TYR A 141 2.74 9.29 7.73
C TYR A 141 1.44 8.51 7.88
N LYS A 142 0.37 9.23 8.20
CA LYS A 142 -1.00 8.78 8.01
C LYS A 142 -1.51 9.40 6.72
N LEU A 143 -1.99 8.58 5.80
CA LEU A 143 -2.55 9.01 4.51
C LEU A 143 -3.99 8.52 4.37
N ARG A 144 -4.71 9.14 3.45
CA ARG A 144 -6.02 8.69 2.99
C ARG A 144 -5.90 8.02 1.63
N LEU A 145 -6.60 6.91 1.46
CA LEU A 145 -6.70 6.18 0.21
C LEU A 145 -8.12 5.64 0.06
N SER A 146 -8.71 5.78 -1.12
CA SER A 146 -9.97 5.12 -1.46
C SER A 146 -9.66 3.75 -2.07
N ILE A 147 -10.01 2.66 -1.40
CA ILE A 147 -9.81 1.29 -1.90
C ILE A 147 -11.19 0.74 -2.30
N ASP A 148 -11.37 0.40 -3.57
CA ASP A 148 -12.67 -0.06 -4.11
C ASP A 148 -13.86 0.84 -3.74
N ASP A 149 -13.63 2.15 -3.87
CA ASP A 149 -14.55 3.23 -3.51
C ASP A 149 -14.84 3.38 -1.99
N GLU A 150 -14.07 2.70 -1.12
CA GLU A 150 -14.11 2.87 0.33
C GLU A 150 -12.92 3.70 0.84
N ASP A 151 -13.22 4.85 1.45
CA ASP A 151 -12.19 5.72 2.02
C ASP A 151 -11.65 5.14 3.32
N THR A 152 -10.33 4.91 3.37
CA THR A 152 -9.63 4.37 4.53
C THR A 152 -8.36 5.16 4.84
N ASN A 153 -7.88 5.02 6.08
CA ASN A 153 -6.57 5.53 6.45
C ASN A 153 -5.54 4.42 6.31
N ILE A 154 -4.39 4.76 5.77
CA ILE A 154 -3.24 3.86 5.61
C ILE A 154 -2.00 4.47 6.25
N ALA A 155 -1.04 3.63 6.64
CA ALA A 155 0.28 4.11 7.03
C ALA A 155 1.18 4.28 5.82
N GLY A 156 1.94 5.36 5.82
CA GLY A 156 3.11 5.55 4.99
C GLY A 156 4.37 5.48 5.84
N ILE A 157 5.38 4.75 5.37
CA ILE A 157 6.73 4.75 5.92
C ILE A 157 7.66 5.23 4.81
N LEU A 158 8.16 6.45 4.97
CA LEU A 158 9.09 7.08 4.04
C LEU A 158 10.52 6.77 4.47
N VAL A 159 11.31 6.28 3.52
CA VAL A 159 12.76 6.15 3.58
C VAL A 159 13.34 7.13 2.56
N GLU A 160 13.98 8.19 3.02
CA GLU A 160 14.35 9.33 2.15
C GLU A 160 15.47 8.99 1.14
N GLU A 161 16.39 8.09 1.52
CA GLU A 161 17.53 7.71 0.70
C GLU A 161 17.58 6.19 0.51
N THR A 162 17.44 5.76 -0.75
CA THR A 162 17.75 4.40 -1.19
C THR A 162 18.48 4.47 -2.53
N ASP A 163 19.09 3.37 -2.99
CA ASP A 163 19.73 3.28 -4.31
C ASP A 163 18.81 3.65 -5.48
N SER A 164 17.49 3.57 -5.29
CA SER A 164 16.47 3.88 -6.30
C SER A 164 15.74 5.22 -6.05
N GLY A 165 16.27 6.07 -5.16
CA GLY A 165 15.61 7.30 -4.70
C GLY A 165 14.74 7.07 -3.46
N PRO A 166 13.89 8.03 -3.06
CA PRO A 166 13.04 7.84 -1.89
C PRO A 166 12.06 6.69 -2.10
N LEU A 167 11.85 5.90 -1.04
CA LEU A 167 10.92 4.78 -0.98
C LEU A 167 9.77 5.15 -0.04
N LEU A 168 8.54 4.94 -0.49
CA LEU A 168 7.37 5.00 0.37
C LEU A 168 6.72 3.63 0.43
N LEU A 169 6.74 3.03 1.62
CA LEU A 169 5.97 1.85 1.95
C LEU A 169 4.58 2.27 2.42
N LEU A 170 3.55 1.62 1.92
CA LEU A 170 2.15 1.89 2.23
C LEU A 170 1.53 0.63 2.82
N ILE A 171 0.89 0.76 3.98
CA ILE A 171 0.33 -0.36 4.74
C ILE A 171 -1.15 -0.07 5.03
N PRO A 172 -2.09 -0.83 4.45
CA PRO A 172 -3.49 -0.71 4.78
C PRO A 172 -3.74 -1.24 6.20
N ARG A 173 -4.90 -0.88 6.75
CA ARG A 173 -5.31 -1.35 8.08
C ARG A 173 -5.48 -2.88 8.15
N SER A 174 -5.97 -3.48 7.08
CA SER A 174 -6.15 -4.92 6.91
C SER A 174 -5.72 -5.35 5.51
N CYS A 175 -5.38 -6.64 5.38
CA CYS A 175 -4.99 -7.29 4.11
C CYS A 175 -6.17 -7.73 3.25
N GLU A 176 -7.37 -7.76 3.84
CA GLU A 176 -8.59 -8.30 3.24
C GLU A 176 -8.95 -7.63 1.90
N TYR A 177 -8.47 -6.41 1.64
CA TYR A 177 -8.76 -5.68 0.41
C TYR A 177 -8.15 -6.29 -0.85
N ILE A 178 -7.03 -7.00 -0.75
CA ILE A 178 -6.32 -7.54 -1.94
C ILE A 178 -6.37 -9.08 -1.97
N GLU A 179 -6.67 -9.72 -0.83
CA GLU A 179 -6.72 -11.18 -0.68
C GLU A 179 -8.01 -11.83 -1.22
N GLU A 180 -9.04 -11.09 -1.64
CA GLU A 180 -10.24 -11.66 -2.28
C GLU A 180 -9.95 -12.16 -3.71
N ARG A 181 -9.21 -13.28 -3.81
CA ARG A 181 -9.31 -14.21 -4.93
C ARG A 181 -9.66 -15.59 -4.40
N GLU A 182 -10.96 -15.91 -4.48
CA GLU A 182 -11.43 -17.28 -4.47
C GLU A 182 -10.61 -18.12 -5.47
N GLU A 183 -10.23 -19.30 -5.00
CA GLU A 183 -9.47 -20.33 -5.68
C GLU A 183 -9.97 -20.55 -7.13
N LEU A 184 -9.06 -20.48 -8.11
CA LEU A 184 -9.31 -21.09 -9.41
C LEU A 184 -9.54 -22.60 -9.18
N PRO A 185 -10.58 -23.21 -9.78
CA PRO A 185 -10.85 -24.62 -9.56
C PRO A 185 -9.65 -25.44 -10.01
N THR A 186 -9.03 -26.11 -9.05
CA THR A 186 -8.07 -27.18 -9.33
C THR A 186 -8.85 -28.32 -9.99
N HIS A 187 -8.31 -28.81 -11.10
CA HIS A 187 -8.79 -29.89 -11.99
C HIS A 187 -9.61 -29.46 -13.22
N MET A 188 -8.92 -29.50 -14.38
CA MET A 188 -9.44 -30.04 -15.65
C MET A 188 -8.41 -30.99 -16.25
#